data_AF-A0A3Q0DDH0-F1
#
_entry.id   AF-A0A3Q0DDH0-F1
#
_cell.length_a   1.000
_cell.length_b   1.000
_cell.length_c   1.000
_cell.angle_alpha   90.00
_cell.angle_beta   90.00
_cell.angle_gamma   90.00
#
_symmetry.space_group_name_H-M   'P 1'
#
loop_
_entity.id
_entity.type
_entity.pdbx_description
1 polymer ?
#
loop_
_entity_poly.entity_id
_entity_poly.type
_entity_poly.pdbx_seq_one_letter_code
_entity_poly.pdbx_strand_id
1 'polypeptide(L)'
;MVNPTVFFNIAVDGEPLGRVSFELFADKNYSRVYCQGGDFTRHNGTGGKSIYGEKFDDEIFILKHTGPGFLSMGNAGPNTNGSQFFICTTKTEWLDGKHVVFGKVKEGMNVVQAMEGFGSKNGKTSKKITIADCGQL
;
A
#
# COMPACT_ATOMS: atom_id res chain seq x y z
N MET A 1 12.25 -3.60 -20.83
CA MET A 1 11.00 -4.24 -20.38
C MET A 1 10.06 -3.13 -19.92
N VAL A 2 8.75 -3.30 -19.99
CA VAL A 2 7.77 -2.28 -19.53
C VAL A 2 7.29 -2.67 -18.13
N ASN A 3 7.20 -1.72 -17.21
CA ASN A 3 6.68 -1.97 -15.86
C ASN A 3 5.16 -2.17 -15.94
N PRO A 4 4.59 -3.19 -15.27
CA PRO A 4 3.14 -3.35 -15.23
C PRO A 4 2.50 -2.17 -14.49
N THR A 5 1.33 -1.73 -14.97
CA THR A 5 0.46 -0.81 -14.24
C THR A 5 -0.75 -1.60 -13.72
N VAL A 6 -1.09 -1.44 -12.44
CA VAL A 6 -2.26 -2.09 -11.82
C VAL A 6 -3.22 -1.05 -11.24
N PHE A 7 -4.46 -1.40 -10.98
CA PHE A 7 -5.45 -0.49 -10.39
C PHE A 7 -6.22 -1.12 -9.23
N PHE A 8 -6.66 -0.26 -8.31
CA PHE A 8 -7.70 -0.55 -7.31
C PHE A 8 -8.84 0.46 -7.47
N ASN A 9 -10.07 -0.04 -7.61
CA ASN A 9 -11.28 0.77 -7.42
C ASN A 9 -11.60 0.75 -5.91
N ILE A 10 -11.58 1.91 -5.26
CA ILE A 10 -11.80 2.04 -3.82
C ILE A 10 -13.26 2.41 -3.56
N ALA A 11 -13.85 1.77 -2.54
CA ALA A 11 -15.16 2.10 -2.00
C ALA A 11 -15.08 2.38 -0.48
N VAL A 12 -16.04 3.17 0.02
CA VAL A 12 -16.15 3.60 1.42
C VAL A 12 -17.57 3.33 1.90
N ASP A 13 -17.71 2.41 2.86
CA ASP A 13 -18.98 1.85 3.35
C ASP A 13 -19.88 1.22 2.25
N GLY A 14 -19.34 1.00 1.04
CA GLY A 14 -20.03 0.50 -0.15
C GLY A 14 -20.05 1.50 -1.31
N GLU A 15 -19.97 2.80 -1.03
CA GLU A 15 -20.04 3.86 -2.04
C GLU A 15 -18.69 4.03 -2.78
N PRO A 16 -18.66 4.17 -4.11
CA PRO A 16 -17.42 4.40 -4.87
C PRO A 16 -16.70 5.71 -4.48
N LEU A 17 -15.42 5.61 -4.13
CA LEU A 17 -14.55 6.75 -3.82
C LEU A 17 -13.70 7.17 -5.04
N GLY A 18 -13.29 6.21 -5.87
CA GLY A 18 -12.50 6.45 -7.08
C GLY A 18 -11.47 5.35 -7.35
N ARG A 19 -10.68 5.52 -8.42
CA ARG A 19 -9.60 4.61 -8.80
C ARG A 19 -8.25 5.15 -8.35
N VAL A 20 -7.39 4.27 -7.84
CA VAL A 20 -5.95 4.49 -7.73
C VAL A 20 -5.28 3.57 -8.77
N SER A 21 -4.39 4.11 -9.58
CA SER A 21 -3.51 3.32 -10.46
C SER A 21 -2.08 3.35 -9.92
N PHE A 22 -1.38 2.24 -10.03
CA PHE A 22 -0.02 2.06 -9.53
C PHE A 22 0.88 1.65 -10.68
N GLU A 23 1.91 2.46 -10.93
CA GLU A 23 3.06 2.11 -11.76
C GLU A 23 4.22 1.86 -10.82
N LEU A 24 5.12 0.96 -11.17
CA LEU A 24 6.26 0.71 -10.31
C LEU A 24 7.31 1.87 -10.47
N PHE A 25 7.15 2.94 -9.64
CA PHE A 25 7.95 4.19 -9.40
C PHE A 25 7.72 5.39 -10.39
N ALA A 26 7.90 6.71 -10.14
CA ALA A 26 8.36 7.61 -9.03
C ALA A 26 7.85 9.09 -9.28
N ASP A 27 7.77 10.16 -8.43
CA ASP A 27 7.74 10.46 -6.97
C ASP A 27 7.00 11.84 -6.68
N LYS A 28 6.34 12.09 -5.52
CA LYS A 28 5.82 13.43 -5.03
C LYS A 28 5.22 13.46 -3.58
N ASN A 29 5.12 14.65 -2.93
CA ASN A 29 5.05 14.87 -1.45
C ASN A 29 3.84 15.63 -0.83
N TYR A 30 3.26 15.13 0.30
CA TYR A 30 2.39 15.76 1.34
C TYR A 30 2.34 14.87 2.63
N SER A 31 1.33 14.94 3.54
CA SER A 31 1.50 14.49 4.95
C SER A 31 0.34 13.80 5.73
N ARG A 32 0.41 12.46 5.84
CA ARG A 32 0.35 11.69 7.12
C ARG A 32 1.08 10.35 6.88
N VAL A 33 0.96 9.31 7.71
CA VAL A 33 1.97 8.23 7.73
C VAL A 33 1.91 7.28 6.51
N TYR A 34 0.93 6.38 6.47
CA TYR A 34 0.63 5.50 5.34
C TYR A 34 -0.77 4.88 5.47
N CYS A 35 -1.32 4.40 4.36
CA CYS A 35 -2.52 3.53 4.33
C CYS A 35 -2.09 2.07 4.14
N GLN A 36 -2.41 1.18 5.09
CA GLN A 36 -2.06 -0.24 5.04
C GLN A 36 -3.24 -1.11 4.58
N GLY A 37 -2.95 -2.20 3.85
CA GLY A 37 -3.94 -3.17 3.36
C GLY A 37 -3.32 -4.53 3.05
N GLY A 38 -4.04 -5.36 2.29
CA GLY A 38 -3.53 -6.63 1.75
C GLY A 38 -3.69 -7.88 2.64
N ASP A 39 -4.16 -7.76 3.89
CA ASP A 39 -4.64 -8.92 4.65
C ASP A 39 -6.05 -9.31 4.17
N PHE A 40 -6.10 -10.18 3.16
CA PHE A 40 -7.33 -10.72 2.61
C PHE A 40 -7.84 -11.98 3.36
N THR A 41 -7.17 -12.40 4.44
CA THR A 41 -7.47 -13.68 5.13
C THR A 41 -8.07 -13.50 6.53
N ARG A 42 -7.72 -12.41 7.22
CA ARG A 42 -8.16 -12.09 8.58
C ARG A 42 -8.60 -10.62 8.73
N HIS A 43 -8.31 -9.79 7.73
CA HIS A 43 -8.70 -8.38 7.64
C HIS A 43 -8.32 -7.53 8.86
N ASN A 44 -7.24 -7.91 9.56
CA ASN A 44 -6.84 -7.30 10.82
C ASN A 44 -5.33 -7.10 10.98
N GLY A 45 -4.53 -7.45 9.95
CA GLY A 45 -3.08 -7.31 9.95
C GLY A 45 -2.33 -8.53 10.50
N THR A 46 -3.04 -9.57 10.95
CA THR A 46 -2.42 -10.83 11.44
C THR A 46 -2.42 -11.95 10.41
N GLY A 47 -2.82 -11.66 9.16
CA GLY A 47 -2.90 -12.61 8.06
C GLY A 47 -2.33 -12.08 6.74
N GLY A 48 -2.73 -12.71 5.65
CA GLY A 48 -2.17 -12.57 4.32
C GLY A 48 -1.28 -13.76 3.95
N LYS A 49 -1.03 -13.93 2.65
CA LYS A 49 -0.07 -14.90 2.09
C LYS A 49 0.33 -14.48 0.69
N SER A 50 1.55 -14.82 0.27
CA SER A 50 2.02 -14.56 -1.10
C SER A 50 1.53 -15.63 -2.09
N ILE A 51 1.85 -15.45 -3.38
CA ILE A 51 1.72 -16.50 -4.40
C ILE A 51 2.78 -17.61 -4.26
N TYR A 52 3.84 -17.38 -3.47
CA TYR A 52 4.95 -18.31 -3.25
C TYR A 52 4.79 -19.18 -1.99
N GLY A 53 3.84 -18.84 -1.11
CA GLY A 53 3.66 -19.47 0.20
C GLY A 53 3.14 -18.48 1.25
N GLU A 54 3.12 -18.88 2.51
CA GLU A 54 2.72 -17.98 3.62
C GLU A 54 3.59 -16.73 3.70
N LYS A 55 4.90 -16.89 3.50
CA LYS A 55 5.92 -15.83 3.57
C LYS A 55 6.94 -15.97 2.44
N PHE A 56 7.63 -14.89 2.12
CA PHE A 56 8.84 -14.86 1.29
C PHE A 56 9.87 -13.84 1.81
N ASP A 57 11.09 -13.95 1.30
CA ASP A 57 12.25 -13.15 1.72
C ASP A 57 12.14 -11.66 1.31
N ASP A 58 13.00 -10.80 1.86
CA ASP A 58 13.20 -9.44 1.36
C ASP A 58 14.10 -9.45 0.12
N GLU A 59 13.57 -9.09 -1.06
CA GLU A 59 14.33 -9.15 -2.33
C GLU A 59 15.58 -8.25 -2.32
N ILE A 60 15.40 -6.92 -2.33
CA ILE A 60 16.51 -5.96 -2.21
C ILE A 60 16.04 -4.56 -1.83
N PHE A 61 16.76 -3.90 -0.93
CA PHE A 61 16.49 -2.53 -0.46
C PHE A 61 17.19 -1.46 -1.32
N ILE A 62 17.04 -1.52 -2.66
CA ILE A 62 17.57 -0.46 -3.56
C ILE A 62 16.86 0.88 -3.32
N LEU A 63 15.54 0.82 -3.18
CA LEU A 63 14.66 2.00 -3.16
C LEU A 63 14.28 2.41 -1.73
N LYS A 64 14.01 3.70 -1.59
CA LYS A 64 13.79 4.37 -0.30
C LYS A 64 12.44 5.07 -0.27
N HIS A 65 11.90 5.25 0.93
CA HIS A 65 10.57 5.84 1.14
C HIS A 65 10.61 7.38 1.08
N THR A 66 11.06 7.95 -0.05
CA THR A 66 11.35 9.39 -0.21
C THR A 66 10.13 10.31 -0.24
N GLY A 67 8.91 9.74 -0.20
CA GLY A 67 7.65 10.49 -0.13
C GLY A 67 6.39 9.62 -0.06
N PRO A 68 5.19 10.24 -0.08
CA PRO A 68 3.91 9.60 -0.35
C PRO A 68 3.88 8.80 -1.64
N GLY A 69 2.81 8.04 -1.83
CA GLY A 69 2.54 7.25 -3.02
C GLY A 69 3.41 6.00 -3.18
N PHE A 70 4.58 5.91 -2.54
CA PHE A 70 5.38 4.68 -2.57
C PHE A 70 4.58 3.52 -2.01
N LEU A 71 4.61 2.41 -2.74
CA LEU A 71 3.96 1.15 -2.42
C LEU A 71 5.05 0.20 -1.92
N SER A 72 4.91 -0.29 -0.68
CA SER A 72 5.96 -1.01 0.05
C SER A 72 5.38 -2.17 0.86
N MET A 73 6.18 -3.22 1.09
CA MET A 73 5.72 -4.47 1.70
C MET A 73 5.46 -4.34 3.20
N GLY A 74 4.27 -4.78 3.63
CA GLY A 74 3.97 -5.01 5.04
C GLY A 74 4.52 -6.37 5.49
N ASN A 75 5.36 -6.36 6.53
CA ASN A 75 5.98 -7.56 7.10
C ASN A 75 5.94 -7.52 8.64
N ALA A 76 6.37 -8.61 9.26
CA ALA A 76 6.51 -8.77 10.72
C ALA A 76 7.98 -8.99 11.11
N GLY A 77 8.90 -8.28 10.44
CA GLY A 77 10.35 -8.47 10.54
C GLY A 77 10.97 -9.05 9.26
N PRO A 78 12.31 -9.19 9.22
CA PRO A 78 13.03 -9.63 8.02
C PRO A 78 12.52 -10.96 7.46
N ASN A 79 12.44 -11.06 6.14
CA ASN A 79 12.00 -12.25 5.40
C ASN A 79 10.61 -12.77 5.84
N THR A 80 9.67 -11.85 6.08
CA THR A 80 8.28 -12.20 6.40
C THR A 80 7.25 -11.49 5.52
N ASN A 81 7.62 -11.19 4.27
CA ASN A 81 6.73 -10.57 3.29
C ASN A 81 5.59 -11.52 2.89
N GLY A 82 4.38 -11.00 2.72
CA GLY A 82 3.18 -11.80 2.41
C GLY A 82 2.35 -11.16 1.31
N SER A 83 1.07 -10.86 1.59
CA SER A 83 0.23 -10.01 0.72
C SER A 83 -0.02 -8.62 1.29
N GLN A 84 0.43 -8.33 2.51
CA GLN A 84 0.25 -7.01 3.12
C GLN A 84 1.16 -5.97 2.46
N PHE A 85 0.62 -4.78 2.29
CA PHE A 85 1.33 -3.63 1.71
C PHE A 85 0.87 -2.35 2.39
N PHE A 86 1.65 -1.28 2.23
CA PHE A 86 1.23 0.07 2.56
C PHE A 86 1.56 1.06 1.44
N ILE A 87 0.70 2.07 1.32
CA ILE A 87 0.89 3.24 0.46
C ILE A 87 1.34 4.37 1.38
N CYS A 88 2.57 4.86 1.23
CA CYS A 88 3.06 6.02 1.95
C CYS A 88 2.15 7.22 1.73
N THR A 89 1.89 8.02 2.76
CA THR A 89 1.22 9.33 2.63
C THR A 89 2.12 10.50 3.08
N THR A 90 3.39 10.20 3.40
CA THR A 90 4.51 11.12 3.64
C THR A 90 5.85 10.40 3.38
N LYS A 91 6.97 11.11 3.49
CA LYS A 91 8.32 10.51 3.54
C LYS A 91 8.48 9.67 4.81
N THR A 92 8.85 8.39 4.70
CA THR A 92 8.84 7.43 5.82
C THR A 92 10.20 6.70 5.97
N GLU A 93 11.29 7.45 5.92
CA GLU A 93 12.69 6.93 5.84
C GLU A 93 13.13 6.00 6.99
N TRP A 94 12.44 5.99 8.12
CA TRP A 94 12.70 5.01 9.20
C TRP A 94 12.31 3.57 8.82
N LEU A 95 11.63 3.37 7.69
CA LEU A 95 11.29 2.08 7.08
C LEU A 95 12.32 1.61 6.03
N ASP A 96 13.27 2.45 5.64
CA ASP A 96 14.34 2.09 4.71
C ASP A 96 15.19 0.93 5.27
N GLY A 97 15.52 -0.05 4.43
CA GLY A 97 16.25 -1.25 4.84
C GLY A 97 15.46 -2.25 5.69
N LYS A 98 14.13 -2.08 5.79
CA LYS A 98 13.22 -2.95 6.59
C LYS A 98 11.97 -3.37 5.83
N HIS A 99 11.52 -2.55 4.88
CA HIS A 99 10.37 -2.80 4.01
C HIS A 99 10.78 -2.61 2.56
N VAL A 100 10.44 -3.58 1.70
CA VAL A 100 10.79 -3.54 0.27
C VAL A 100 9.82 -2.62 -0.46
N VAL A 101 10.34 -1.50 -0.96
CA VAL A 101 9.60 -0.55 -1.82
C VAL A 101 9.50 -1.15 -3.23
N PHE A 102 8.29 -1.56 -3.63
CA PHE A 102 8.05 -2.32 -4.86
C PHE A 102 7.20 -1.59 -5.91
N GLY A 103 6.57 -0.46 -5.59
CA GLY A 103 5.94 0.38 -6.61
C GLY A 103 5.59 1.80 -6.18
N LYS A 104 4.71 2.46 -6.94
CA LYS A 104 4.15 3.77 -6.59
C LYS A 104 2.74 4.01 -7.16
N VAL A 105 1.95 4.87 -6.51
CA VAL A 105 0.80 5.54 -7.12
C VAL A 105 1.25 6.31 -8.37
N LYS A 106 0.64 5.99 -9.51
CA LYS A 106 0.74 6.70 -10.81
C LYS A 106 -0.33 7.79 -10.88
N GLU A 107 -1.58 7.43 -10.59
CA GLU A 107 -2.74 8.31 -10.60
C GLU A 107 -3.67 7.99 -9.42
N GLY A 108 -4.54 8.94 -9.04
CA GLY A 108 -5.48 8.73 -7.92
C GLY A 108 -4.90 9.00 -6.54
N MET A 109 -3.79 9.75 -6.41
CA MET A 109 -3.25 10.12 -5.09
C MET A 109 -4.25 10.94 -4.24
N ASN A 110 -5.18 11.65 -4.88
CA ASN A 110 -6.32 12.30 -4.22
C ASN A 110 -7.30 11.30 -3.58
N VAL A 111 -7.45 10.10 -4.16
CA VAL A 111 -8.25 9.00 -3.57
C VAL A 111 -7.52 8.44 -2.35
N VAL A 112 -6.19 8.29 -2.40
CA VAL A 112 -5.37 7.90 -1.24
C VAL A 112 -5.45 8.94 -0.11
N GLN A 113 -5.41 10.23 -0.44
CA GLN A 113 -5.62 11.32 0.54
C GLN A 113 -7.04 11.30 1.14
N ALA A 114 -8.06 10.96 0.34
CA ALA A 114 -9.42 10.79 0.85
C ALA A 114 -9.54 9.56 1.77
N MET A 115 -8.90 8.43 1.44
CA MET A 115 -8.79 7.25 2.33
C MET A 115 -8.14 7.61 3.67
N GLU A 116 -7.04 8.36 3.63
CA GLU A 116 -6.34 8.87 4.80
C GLU A 116 -7.21 9.77 5.69
N GLY A 117 -8.12 10.56 5.10
CA GLY A 117 -9.08 11.39 5.82
C GLY A 117 -10.01 10.60 6.78
N PHE A 118 -10.18 9.29 6.56
CA PHE A 118 -10.93 8.40 7.45
C PHE A 118 -10.05 7.73 8.52
N GLY A 119 -8.73 7.93 8.51
CA GLY A 119 -7.79 7.33 9.46
C GLY A 119 -7.64 8.09 10.79
N SER A 120 -7.33 7.36 11.86
CA SER A 120 -7.10 7.93 13.20
C SER A 120 -5.69 7.63 13.75
N LYS A 121 -5.31 8.28 14.86
CA LYS A 121 -3.97 8.16 15.47
C LYS A 121 -3.57 6.74 15.91
N ASN A 122 -4.51 5.80 16.03
CA ASN A 122 -4.25 4.40 16.41
C ASN A 122 -4.47 3.42 15.24
N GLY A 123 -4.50 3.91 14.00
CA GLY A 123 -4.68 3.09 12.79
C GLY A 123 -6.12 2.66 12.49
N LYS A 124 -7.05 2.77 13.44
CA LYS A 124 -8.47 2.47 13.15
C LYS A 124 -9.06 3.52 12.21
N THR A 125 -9.85 3.07 11.24
CA THR A 125 -10.63 3.95 10.35
C THR A 125 -12.01 4.26 10.95
N SER A 126 -12.57 5.40 10.59
CA SER A 126 -13.95 5.80 10.96
C SER A 126 -15.03 5.20 10.06
N LYS A 127 -14.63 4.71 8.88
CA LYS A 127 -15.48 4.08 7.85
C LYS A 127 -14.77 2.84 7.28
N LYS A 128 -15.51 1.92 6.66
CA LYS A 128 -14.97 0.71 6.03
C LYS A 128 -14.44 1.06 4.63
N ILE A 129 -13.11 1.17 4.51
CA ILE A 129 -12.43 1.31 3.23
C ILE A 129 -12.25 -0.08 2.61
N THR A 130 -12.58 -0.26 1.34
CA THR A 130 -12.53 -1.57 0.65
C THR A 130 -12.02 -1.40 -0.78
N ILE A 131 -11.17 -2.32 -1.26
CA ILE A 131 -10.90 -2.47 -2.70
C ILE A 131 -12.09 -3.24 -3.28
N ALA A 132 -12.93 -2.57 -4.05
CA ALA A 132 -14.16 -3.15 -4.61
C ALA A 132 -13.91 -3.96 -5.91
N ASP A 133 -12.87 -3.58 -6.65
CA ASP A 133 -12.42 -4.23 -7.89
C ASP A 133 -10.95 -3.90 -8.14
N CYS A 134 -10.21 -4.78 -8.82
CA CYS A 134 -8.78 -4.63 -9.09
C CYS A 134 -8.32 -5.43 -10.31
N GLY A 135 -7.24 -4.97 -10.95
CA GLY A 135 -6.67 -5.64 -12.12
C GLY A 135 -5.41 -4.98 -12.65
N GLN A 136 -4.92 -5.49 -13.78
CA GLN A 136 -3.83 -4.90 -14.56
C GLN A 136 -4.39 -4.03 -15.70
N LEU A 137 -3.61 -3.04 -16.13
CA LEU A 137 -3.80 -2.21 -17.33
C LEU A 137 -2.78 -2.55 -18.42
#